data_AF-A0A0D2LFE1-F1
#
_entry.id   AF-A0A0D2LFE1-F1
#
_cell.length_a   1.000
_cell.length_b   1.000
_cell.length_c   1.000
_cell.angle_alpha   90.00
_cell.angle_beta   90.00
_cell.angle_gamma   90.00
#
_symmetry.space_group_name_H-M   'P 1'
#
loop_
_entity.id
_entity.type
_entity.pdbx_description
1 polymer ?
#
loop_
_entity_poly.entity_id
_entity_poly.type
_entity_poly.pdbx_seq_one_letter_code
_entity_poly.pdbx_strand_id
1 'polypeptide(L)'
;MEGTILAPGASALSFVRLASYAIGDTHPPLHAITTLHLNGWARHYIMPDQLTRLLVSVPRLVNLSFDQFFINHPCDSTVPPQAVTLPYLRQLRLSGVLSSPTHLFALIDAPGLDEIWLSQIHYFELAPLPSVRHLTLDECLIDAADVARLARATPNVVALTAVTMASEISKGLLTEDPPAAAVGRPWPALRTLEMLGMDVMGASDLCYLAGMATEASFWLKERVEVQQSGSRERWPLGLGYHDPHYEAV
;
A
#
# COMPACT_ATOMS: atom_id res chain seq x y z
N MET A 1 -5.99 -13.08 -35.10
CA MET A 1 -5.44 -14.36 -34.58
C MET A 1 -5.44 -14.23 -33.07
N GLU A 2 -6.40 -14.84 -32.39
CA GLU A 2 -6.46 -14.88 -30.92
C GLU A 2 -5.48 -15.95 -30.42
N GLY A 3 -4.20 -15.58 -30.35
CA GLY A 3 -3.16 -16.46 -29.81
C GLY A 3 -3.27 -16.52 -28.30
N THR A 4 -3.99 -17.52 -27.77
CA THR A 4 -3.90 -17.86 -26.35
C THR A 4 -2.53 -18.50 -26.11
N ILE A 5 -1.57 -17.72 -25.58
CA ILE A 5 -0.18 -18.15 -25.31
C ILE A 5 -0.08 -19.31 -24.29
N LEU A 6 -1.21 -19.80 -23.76
CA LEU A 6 -1.29 -20.90 -22.80
C LEU A 6 -2.37 -21.94 -23.17
N ALA A 7 -2.47 -22.35 -24.44
CA ALA A 7 -3.49 -23.29 -24.92
C ALA A 7 -3.59 -24.65 -24.17
N PRO A 8 -2.52 -25.27 -23.62
CA PRO A 8 -2.67 -26.44 -22.74
C PRO A 8 -2.94 -26.07 -21.27
N GLY A 9 -2.97 -24.78 -20.93
CA GLY A 9 -3.19 -24.24 -19.59
C GLY A 9 -1.95 -24.32 -18.70
N ALA A 10 -1.55 -23.21 -18.10
CA ALA A 10 -0.62 -23.21 -16.97
C ALA A 10 -1.43 -23.26 -15.66
N SER A 11 -2.11 -24.39 -15.40
CA SER A 11 -3.02 -24.51 -14.25
C SER A 11 -2.34 -24.42 -12.88
N ALA A 12 -1.02 -24.64 -12.83
CA ALA A 12 -0.20 -24.47 -11.63
C ALA A 12 0.34 -23.04 -11.46
N LEU A 13 0.04 -22.11 -12.37
CA LEU A 13 0.54 -20.74 -12.32
C LEU A 13 -0.16 -19.97 -11.18
N SER A 14 0.57 -19.75 -10.10
CA SER A 14 0.10 -19.05 -8.89
C SER A 14 0.60 -17.60 -8.81
N PHE A 15 1.72 -17.30 -9.48
CA PHE A 15 2.35 -15.98 -9.52
C PHE A 15 2.38 -15.47 -10.94
N VAL A 16 1.89 -14.25 -11.17
CA VAL A 16 1.97 -13.57 -12.45
C VAL A 16 2.42 -12.13 -12.26
N ARG A 17 3.39 -11.71 -13.07
CA ARG A 17 3.78 -10.32 -13.25
C ARG A 17 3.42 -9.90 -14.67
N LEU A 18 2.57 -8.89 -14.80
CA LEU A 18 2.23 -8.26 -16.08
C LEU A 18 2.87 -6.88 -16.10
N ALA A 19 3.50 -6.54 -17.22
CA ALA A 19 4.12 -5.24 -17.42
C ALA A 19 3.71 -4.64 -18.76
N SER A 20 3.59 -3.31 -18.82
CA SER A 20 3.36 -2.58 -20.07
C SER A 20 2.15 -3.13 -20.86
N TYR A 21 2.29 -3.37 -22.16
CA TYR A 21 1.22 -3.84 -23.06
C TYR A 21 0.58 -5.19 -22.67
N ALA A 22 1.21 -5.98 -21.79
CA ALA A 22 0.69 -7.27 -21.36
C ALA A 22 -0.52 -7.17 -20.41
N ILE A 23 -0.84 -5.97 -19.92
CA ILE A 23 -1.97 -5.70 -19.04
C ILE A 23 -3.32 -5.65 -19.81
N GLY A 24 -3.27 -5.54 -21.14
CA GLY A 24 -4.44 -5.49 -22.03
C GLY A 24 -5.17 -6.82 -22.24
N ASP A 25 -5.78 -7.01 -23.42
CA ASP A 25 -6.75 -8.06 -23.77
C ASP A 25 -6.26 -9.53 -23.67
N THR A 26 -5.04 -9.76 -23.20
CA THR A 26 -4.51 -11.10 -22.95
C THR A 26 -4.85 -11.56 -21.54
N HIS A 27 -6.03 -12.15 -21.36
CA HIS A 27 -6.41 -12.79 -20.09
C HIS A 27 -6.33 -14.32 -20.24
N PRO A 28 -5.19 -14.96 -19.93
CA PRO A 28 -5.22 -16.40 -19.72
C PRO A 28 -6.17 -16.74 -18.56
N PRO A 29 -6.67 -17.97 -18.44
CA PRO A 29 -7.47 -18.37 -17.29
C PRO A 29 -6.65 -18.22 -16.00
N LEU A 30 -6.93 -17.16 -15.25
CA LEU A 30 -6.14 -16.71 -14.09
C LEU A 30 -6.64 -17.30 -12.75
N HIS A 31 -7.48 -18.34 -12.78
CA HIS A 31 -8.19 -18.84 -11.59
C HIS A 31 -7.28 -19.41 -10.48
N ALA A 32 -6.07 -19.85 -10.83
CA ALA A 32 -5.09 -20.39 -9.87
C ALA A 32 -4.17 -19.32 -9.26
N ILE A 33 -4.22 -18.08 -9.77
CA ILE A 33 -3.30 -17.02 -9.37
C ILE A 33 -3.67 -16.50 -8.00
N THR A 34 -2.67 -16.52 -7.12
CA THR A 34 -2.73 -16.00 -5.76
C THR A 34 -1.90 -14.73 -5.63
N THR A 35 -0.99 -14.44 -6.56
CA THR A 35 -0.16 -13.24 -6.55
C THR A 35 -0.11 -12.59 -7.94
N LEU A 36 -0.59 -11.37 -8.02
CA LEU A 36 -0.60 -10.57 -9.24
C LEU A 36 0.19 -9.29 -9.02
N HIS A 37 1.20 -9.08 -9.86
CA HIS A 37 1.98 -7.84 -9.89
C HIS A 37 1.75 -7.15 -11.24
N LEU A 38 1.19 -5.95 -11.20
CA LEU A 38 0.99 -5.08 -12.34
C LEU A 38 2.02 -3.96 -12.32
N ASN A 39 2.96 -4.02 -13.27
CA ASN A 39 3.93 -2.97 -13.49
C ASN A 39 3.46 -2.06 -14.64
N GLY A 40 3.00 -0.88 -14.30
CA GLY A 40 2.58 0.13 -15.24
C GLY A 40 3.76 0.75 -15.98
N TRP A 41 3.42 1.69 -16.86
CA TRP A 41 4.41 2.53 -17.52
C TRP A 41 3.80 3.92 -17.64
N ALA A 42 4.55 4.97 -17.31
CA ALA A 42 4.04 6.35 -17.22
C ALA A 42 3.30 6.87 -18.47
N ARG A 43 3.50 6.22 -19.63
CA ARG A 43 2.83 6.58 -20.90
C ARG A 43 1.56 5.77 -21.19
N HIS A 44 1.26 4.77 -20.39
CA HIS A 44 0.12 3.88 -20.58
C HIS A 44 -0.75 3.89 -19.32
N TYR A 45 -2.04 4.11 -19.54
CA TYR A 45 -3.05 4.02 -18.51
C TYR A 45 -3.92 2.79 -18.75
N ILE A 46 -4.45 2.23 -17.66
CA ILE A 46 -5.54 1.26 -17.72
C ILE A 46 -6.87 2.01 -17.55
N MET A 47 -7.90 1.59 -18.28
CA MET A 47 -9.26 2.01 -17.97
C MET A 47 -9.80 1.24 -16.76
N PRO A 48 -10.61 1.84 -15.87
CA PRO A 48 -11.23 1.15 -14.76
C PRO A 48 -11.89 -0.18 -15.14
N ASP A 49 -12.64 -0.21 -16.25
CA ASP A 49 -13.30 -1.43 -16.74
C ASP A 49 -12.33 -2.55 -17.13
N GLN A 50 -11.15 -2.20 -17.65
CA GLN A 50 -10.10 -3.18 -17.97
C GLN A 50 -9.52 -3.76 -16.68
N LEU A 51 -9.25 -2.90 -15.68
CA LEU A 51 -8.77 -3.35 -14.37
C LEU A 51 -9.80 -4.25 -13.68
N THR A 52 -11.08 -3.86 -13.69
CA THR A 52 -12.19 -4.65 -13.12
C THR A 52 -12.27 -6.03 -13.77
N ARG A 53 -12.23 -6.10 -15.11
CA ARG A 53 -12.24 -7.39 -15.83
C ARG A 53 -11.06 -8.27 -15.46
N LEU A 54 -9.87 -7.68 -15.35
CA LEU A 54 -8.66 -8.38 -14.91
C LEU A 54 -8.83 -8.93 -13.48
N LEU A 55 -9.27 -8.10 -12.53
CA LEU A 55 -9.43 -8.50 -11.13
C LEU A 55 -10.53 -9.57 -10.95
N VAL A 56 -11.62 -9.51 -11.71
CA VAL A 56 -12.67 -10.56 -11.72
C VAL A 56 -12.12 -11.91 -12.20
N SER A 57 -11.10 -11.91 -13.06
CA SER A 57 -10.49 -13.15 -13.56
C SER A 57 -9.57 -13.85 -12.54
N VAL A 58 -9.19 -13.18 -11.44
CA VAL A 58 -8.32 -13.68 -10.36
C VAL A 58 -9.07 -13.82 -9.01
N PRO A 59 -10.10 -14.66 -8.90
CA PRO A 59 -10.94 -14.73 -7.70
C PRO A 59 -10.22 -15.26 -6.45
N ARG A 60 -9.03 -15.86 -6.61
CA ARG A 60 -8.20 -16.41 -5.51
C ARG A 60 -7.03 -15.50 -5.13
N LEU A 61 -7.06 -14.25 -5.58
CA LEU A 61 -5.96 -13.32 -5.35
C LEU A 61 -5.76 -13.08 -3.84
N VAL A 62 -4.54 -13.36 -3.36
CA VAL A 62 -4.11 -13.13 -1.98
C VAL A 62 -3.25 -11.88 -1.91
N ASN A 63 -2.43 -11.65 -2.93
CA ASN A 63 -1.48 -10.56 -2.99
C ASN A 63 -1.60 -9.77 -4.30
N LEU A 64 -1.72 -8.46 -4.19
CA LEU A 64 -1.83 -7.55 -5.33
C LEU A 64 -0.79 -6.44 -5.20
N SER A 65 0.00 -6.24 -6.25
CA SER A 65 0.98 -5.17 -6.32
C SER A 65 0.76 -4.31 -7.56
N PHE A 66 0.72 -3.00 -7.37
CA PHE A 66 0.73 -2.00 -8.42
C PHE A 66 2.02 -1.19 -8.32
N ASP A 67 2.78 -1.16 -9.41
CA ASP A 67 4.01 -0.38 -9.51
C ASP A 67 3.91 0.57 -10.71
N GLN A 68 4.16 1.87 -10.51
CA GLN A 68 4.09 2.92 -11.54
C GLN A 68 2.79 2.87 -12.38
N PHE A 69 1.66 2.64 -11.71
CA PHE A 69 0.40 2.25 -12.35
C PHE A 69 -0.62 3.39 -12.45
N PHE A 70 -0.96 3.80 -13.67
CA PHE A 70 -1.91 4.89 -13.90
C PHE A 70 -3.30 4.37 -14.27
N ILE A 71 -4.31 4.77 -13.50
CA ILE A 71 -5.71 4.53 -13.85
C ILE A 71 -6.27 5.84 -14.41
N ASN A 72 -6.74 5.79 -15.66
CA ASN A 72 -7.39 6.95 -16.29
C ASN A 72 -8.87 6.92 -15.94
N HIS A 73 -9.29 7.80 -15.04
CA HIS A 73 -10.70 8.00 -14.76
C HIS A 73 -11.25 9.01 -15.76
N PRO A 74 -12.15 8.61 -16.67
CA PRO A 74 -12.80 9.59 -17.53
C PRO A 74 -13.52 10.60 -16.64
N CYS A 75 -13.21 11.90 -16.81
CA CYS A 75 -13.74 13.00 -16.00
C CYS A 75 -15.27 13.01 -15.90
N ASP A 76 -15.96 12.40 -16.88
CA ASP A 76 -17.42 12.47 -17.04
C ASP A 76 -18.16 11.18 -16.69
N SER A 77 -17.53 10.21 -16.02
CA SER A 77 -18.27 9.00 -15.60
C SER A 77 -19.25 9.33 -14.47
N THR A 78 -20.49 9.60 -14.84
CA THR A 78 -21.62 9.75 -13.90
C THR A 78 -21.93 8.45 -13.14
N VAL A 79 -21.38 7.32 -13.59
CA VAL A 79 -21.54 6.02 -12.97
C VAL A 79 -20.28 5.69 -12.18
N PRO A 80 -20.35 5.57 -10.84
CA PRO A 80 -19.23 5.07 -10.07
C PRO A 80 -18.96 3.61 -10.50
N PRO A 81 -17.69 3.24 -10.71
CA PRO A 81 -17.38 1.87 -11.09
C PRO A 81 -17.81 0.90 -9.98
N GLN A 82 -18.31 -0.27 -10.37
CA GLN A 82 -18.67 -1.31 -9.42
C GLN A 82 -17.39 -1.89 -8.80
N ALA A 83 -17.31 -1.89 -7.47
CA ALA A 83 -16.20 -2.51 -6.76
C ALA A 83 -16.13 -4.02 -7.02
N VAL A 84 -14.91 -4.53 -7.21
CA VAL A 84 -14.63 -5.96 -7.34
C VAL A 84 -14.36 -6.53 -5.96
N THR A 85 -15.20 -7.49 -5.53
CA THR A 85 -14.98 -8.20 -4.27
C THR A 85 -13.82 -9.18 -4.41
N LEU A 86 -12.78 -8.98 -3.62
CA LEU A 86 -11.58 -9.81 -3.52
C LEU A 86 -11.48 -10.40 -2.10
N PRO A 87 -12.25 -11.46 -1.78
CA PRO A 87 -12.45 -11.91 -0.41
C PRO A 87 -11.21 -12.54 0.23
N TYR A 88 -10.25 -12.98 -0.60
CA TYR A 88 -8.99 -13.59 -0.15
C TYR A 88 -7.81 -12.61 -0.13
N LEU A 89 -8.00 -11.38 -0.59
CA LEU A 89 -6.92 -10.40 -0.66
C LEU A 89 -6.46 -10.04 0.75
N ARG A 90 -5.18 -10.30 1.04
CA ARG A 90 -4.54 -10.03 2.33
C ARG A 90 -3.50 -8.92 2.24
N GLN A 91 -2.80 -8.82 1.12
CA GLN A 91 -1.69 -7.89 0.95
C GLN A 91 -1.89 -7.02 -0.29
N LEU A 92 -1.80 -5.70 -0.13
CA LEU A 92 -1.86 -4.73 -1.21
C LEU A 92 -0.63 -3.83 -1.20
N ARG A 93 0.12 -3.80 -2.29
CA ARG A 93 1.26 -2.91 -2.49
C ARG A 93 0.96 -1.88 -3.57
N LEU A 94 1.23 -0.63 -3.24
CA LEU A 94 1.11 0.54 -4.11
C LEU A 94 2.47 1.22 -4.17
N SER A 95 3.04 1.34 -5.36
CA SER A 95 4.37 1.90 -5.59
C SER A 95 4.35 2.91 -6.73
N GLY A 96 5.00 4.04 -6.51
CA GLY A 96 5.21 5.06 -7.53
C GLY A 96 4.01 5.96 -7.78
N VAL A 97 3.98 6.57 -8.97
CA VAL A 97 2.98 7.58 -9.30
C VAL A 97 1.64 6.90 -9.64
N LEU A 98 0.70 6.97 -8.71
CA LEU A 98 -0.70 6.60 -8.91
C LEU A 98 -1.53 7.88 -9.07
N SER A 99 -2.52 7.88 -9.98
CA SER A 99 -3.42 9.02 -10.18
C SER A 99 -4.12 9.44 -8.88
N SER A 100 -4.54 8.46 -8.07
CA SER A 100 -5.04 8.62 -6.71
C SER A 100 -5.31 7.24 -6.09
N PRO A 101 -4.78 6.89 -4.90
CA PRO A 101 -5.13 5.67 -4.20
C PRO A 101 -6.64 5.52 -3.98
N THR A 102 -7.36 6.62 -3.71
CA THR A 102 -8.82 6.64 -3.50
C THR A 102 -9.57 5.91 -4.61
N HIS A 103 -9.17 6.16 -5.85
CA HIS A 103 -9.83 5.56 -7.00
C HIS A 103 -9.62 4.05 -7.09
N LEU A 104 -8.42 3.58 -6.76
CA LEU A 104 -8.13 2.15 -6.72
C LEU A 104 -8.93 1.46 -5.59
N PHE A 105 -8.97 2.07 -4.40
CA PHE A 105 -9.76 1.53 -3.30
C PHE A 105 -11.26 1.57 -3.55
N ALA A 106 -11.76 2.50 -4.38
CA ALA A 106 -13.15 2.48 -4.83
C ALA A 106 -13.45 1.29 -5.77
N LEU A 107 -12.44 0.74 -6.44
CA LEU A 107 -12.56 -0.42 -7.34
C LEU A 107 -12.41 -1.77 -6.62
N ILE A 108 -11.92 -1.79 -5.38
CA ILE A 108 -11.58 -3.02 -4.66
C ILE A 108 -12.35 -3.11 -3.36
N ASP A 109 -13.17 -4.14 -3.21
CA ASP A 109 -13.77 -4.54 -1.95
C ASP A 109 -13.01 -5.74 -1.36
N ALA A 110 -12.15 -5.47 -0.39
CA ALA A 110 -11.27 -6.46 0.24
C ALA A 110 -11.47 -6.49 1.77
N PRO A 111 -12.55 -7.11 2.28
CA PRO A 111 -12.89 -7.09 3.70
C PRO A 111 -11.85 -7.79 4.60
N GLY A 112 -10.99 -8.61 4.00
CA GLY A 112 -9.92 -9.35 4.69
C GLY A 112 -8.53 -8.73 4.54
N LEU A 113 -8.40 -7.53 3.99
CA LEU A 113 -7.11 -6.88 3.75
C LEU A 113 -6.37 -6.64 5.08
N ASP A 114 -5.21 -7.26 5.24
CA ASP A 114 -4.44 -7.28 6.50
C ASP A 114 -3.22 -6.36 6.43
N GLU A 115 -2.58 -6.26 5.25
CA GLU A 115 -1.33 -5.53 5.06
C GLU A 115 -1.41 -4.57 3.86
N ILE A 116 -0.92 -3.35 4.07
CA ILE A 116 -0.75 -2.34 3.01
C ILE A 116 0.71 -1.87 2.99
N TRP A 117 1.28 -1.88 1.79
CA TRP A 117 2.57 -1.26 1.49
C TRP A 117 2.36 -0.06 0.57
N LEU A 118 2.81 1.11 1.00
CA LEU A 118 2.76 2.35 0.23
C LEU A 118 4.18 2.82 -0.01
N SER A 119 4.54 3.01 -1.27
CA SER A 119 5.88 3.40 -1.69
C SER A 119 5.81 4.58 -2.64
N GLN A 120 6.59 5.64 -2.39
CA GLN A 120 6.68 6.80 -3.29
C GLN A 120 5.32 7.46 -3.59
N ILE A 121 4.43 7.50 -2.60
CA ILE A 121 3.11 8.12 -2.72
C ILE A 121 3.18 9.59 -2.28
N HIS A 122 2.62 10.49 -3.09
CA HIS A 122 2.64 11.94 -2.85
C HIS A 122 1.32 12.53 -2.37
N TYR A 123 0.22 11.79 -2.46
CA TYR A 123 -1.11 12.26 -2.09
C TYR A 123 -1.87 11.18 -1.35
N PHE A 124 -2.45 11.55 -0.20
CA PHE A 124 -3.08 10.58 0.69
C PHE A 124 -4.55 10.87 0.97
N GLU A 125 -5.39 10.15 0.24
CA GLU A 125 -6.80 9.96 0.57
C GLU A 125 -7.10 8.47 0.47
N LEU A 126 -7.57 7.90 1.58
CA LEU A 126 -7.98 6.51 1.64
C LEU A 126 -9.40 6.42 2.16
N ALA A 127 -10.15 5.47 1.59
CA ALA A 127 -11.36 4.97 2.23
C ALA A 127 -11.00 4.32 3.59
N PRO A 128 -11.97 4.19 4.51
CA PRO A 128 -11.75 3.43 5.74
C PRO A 128 -11.40 1.96 5.44
N LEU A 129 -10.28 1.49 6.00
CA LEU A 129 -9.73 0.15 5.87
C LEU A 129 -9.53 -0.45 7.28
N PRO A 130 -10.62 -0.74 8.01
CA PRO A 130 -10.54 -1.18 9.40
C PRO A 130 -9.92 -2.57 9.58
N SER A 131 -9.81 -3.38 8.52
CA SER A 131 -9.19 -4.71 8.60
C SER A 131 -7.66 -4.66 8.63
N VAL A 132 -7.04 -3.54 8.24
CA VAL A 132 -5.59 -3.41 8.08
C VAL A 132 -4.90 -3.40 9.44
N ARG A 133 -3.90 -4.26 9.58
CA ARG A 133 -3.11 -4.48 10.79
C ARG A 133 -1.64 -4.13 10.60
N HIS A 134 -1.13 -4.29 9.38
CA HIS A 134 0.26 -4.02 9.02
C HIS A 134 0.31 -2.91 7.97
N LEU A 135 1.09 -1.87 8.26
CA LEU A 135 1.22 -0.72 7.39
C LEU A 135 2.70 -0.43 7.18
N THR A 136 3.14 -0.44 5.93
CA THR A 136 4.49 -0.05 5.55
C THR A 136 4.44 1.18 4.66
N LEU A 137 5.25 2.17 5.02
CA LEU A 137 5.39 3.41 4.28
C LEU A 137 6.87 3.57 3.87
N ASP A 138 7.10 3.75 2.58
CA ASP A 138 8.43 3.72 1.99
C ASP A 138 8.62 4.91 1.04
N GLU A 139 9.55 5.82 1.36
CA GLU A 139 9.82 7.01 0.54
C GLU A 139 8.56 7.83 0.17
N CYS A 140 7.51 7.81 1.00
CA CYS A 140 6.31 8.61 0.74
C CYS A 140 6.57 10.10 1.03
N LEU A 141 5.89 11.00 0.33
CA LEU A 141 5.92 12.43 0.63
C LEU A 141 4.62 12.82 1.32
N ILE A 142 4.49 12.45 2.59
CA ILE A 142 3.30 12.73 3.42
C ILE A 142 3.64 13.69 4.56
N ASP A 143 2.73 14.59 4.89
CA ASP A 143 2.87 15.49 6.04
C ASP A 143 2.20 14.93 7.31
N ALA A 144 2.28 15.67 8.43
CA ALA A 144 1.65 15.26 9.68
C ALA A 144 0.11 15.11 9.57
N ALA A 145 -0.54 15.92 8.71
CA ALA A 145 -1.99 15.85 8.49
C ALA A 145 -2.37 14.60 7.68
N ASP A 146 -1.54 14.20 6.71
CA ASP A 146 -1.65 12.93 6.00
C ASP A 146 -1.52 11.74 6.95
N VAL A 147 -0.56 11.76 7.87
CA VAL A 147 -0.41 10.71 8.90
C VAL A 147 -1.68 10.60 9.74
N ALA A 148 -2.27 11.73 10.14
CA ALA A 148 -3.54 11.72 10.88
C ALA A 148 -4.72 11.18 10.02
N ARG A 149 -4.77 11.52 8.73
CA ARG A 149 -5.76 10.94 7.79
C ARG A 149 -5.59 9.43 7.66
N LEU A 150 -4.35 8.97 7.51
CA LEU A 150 -3.98 7.56 7.40
C LEU A 150 -4.33 6.78 8.67
N ALA A 151 -4.07 7.35 9.85
CA ALA A 151 -4.45 6.74 11.13
C ALA A 151 -5.97 6.59 11.27
N ARG A 152 -6.76 7.56 10.79
CA ARG A 152 -8.23 7.45 10.75
C ARG A 152 -8.71 6.40 9.75
N ALA A 153 -8.06 6.29 8.60
CA ALA A 153 -8.38 5.29 7.59
C ALA A 153 -8.02 3.87 8.07
N THR A 154 -6.96 3.70 8.86
CA THR A 154 -6.43 2.39 9.28
C THR A 154 -6.37 2.25 10.81
N PRO A 155 -7.51 2.37 11.53
CA PRO A 155 -7.50 2.52 12.99
C PRO A 155 -6.95 1.30 13.75
N ASN A 156 -6.91 0.13 13.13
CA ASN A 156 -6.53 -1.14 13.76
C ASN A 156 -5.08 -1.58 13.48
N VAL A 157 -4.23 -0.69 12.95
CA VAL A 157 -2.81 -0.99 12.74
C VAL A 157 -2.14 -1.36 14.06
N VAL A 158 -1.48 -2.52 14.07
CA VAL A 158 -0.68 -3.04 15.18
C VAL A 158 0.81 -2.93 14.91
N ALA A 159 1.21 -2.89 13.64
CA ALA A 159 2.61 -2.74 13.22
C ALA A 159 2.73 -1.69 12.11
N LEU A 160 3.56 -0.68 12.34
CA LEU A 160 3.90 0.38 11.41
C LEU A 160 5.38 0.32 11.09
N THR A 161 5.70 0.23 9.80
CA THR A 161 7.06 0.36 9.28
C THR A 161 7.17 1.66 8.49
N ALA A 162 8.13 2.52 8.82
CA ALA A 162 8.38 3.77 8.11
C ALA A 162 9.84 3.83 7.65
N VAL A 163 10.05 3.87 6.34
CA VAL A 163 11.38 4.01 5.72
C VAL A 163 11.56 5.48 5.33
N THR A 164 12.61 6.13 5.83
CA THR A 164 12.96 7.54 5.56
C THR A 164 11.90 8.60 5.95
N MET A 165 10.95 8.26 6.84
CA MET A 165 9.85 9.16 7.25
C MET A 165 9.68 9.33 8.77
N ALA A 166 10.77 9.20 9.53
CA ALA A 166 10.68 9.23 11.00
C ALA A 166 10.14 10.56 11.55
N SER A 167 10.53 11.71 10.97
CA SER A 167 10.12 13.05 11.42
C SER A 167 8.62 13.26 11.25
N GLU A 168 8.07 12.89 10.09
CA GLU A 168 6.69 13.13 9.69
C GLU A 168 5.74 12.25 10.51
N ILE A 169 6.11 10.97 10.68
CA ILE A 169 5.39 10.04 11.57
C ILE A 169 5.43 10.56 13.00
N SER A 170 6.58 11.01 13.49
CA SER A 170 6.70 11.54 14.86
C SER A 170 5.79 12.74 15.09
N LYS A 171 5.78 13.70 14.15
CA LYS A 171 4.91 14.88 14.20
C LYS A 171 3.44 14.51 14.10
N GLY A 172 3.08 13.59 13.21
CA GLY A 172 1.70 13.10 13.05
C GLY A 172 1.18 12.39 14.31
N LEU A 173 2.03 11.64 15.00
CA LEU A 173 1.70 11.00 16.29
C LEU A 173 1.58 12.01 17.44
N LEU A 174 2.33 13.11 17.39
CA LEU A 174 2.39 14.17 18.40
C LEU A 174 1.40 15.31 18.19
N THR A 175 0.67 15.35 17.07
CA THR A 175 -0.19 16.50 16.76
C THR A 175 -1.27 16.61 17.83
N GLU A 176 -1.03 17.52 18.78
CA GLU A 176 -1.90 17.74 19.93
C GLU A 176 -3.20 18.43 19.54
N ASP A 177 -3.27 19.04 18.34
CA ASP A 177 -4.43 19.75 17.84
C ASP A 177 -5.61 18.77 17.64
N PRO A 178 -6.58 18.72 18.56
CA PRO A 178 -7.79 17.99 18.36
C PRO A 178 -8.76 18.98 17.71
N PRO A 179 -9.06 18.94 16.41
CA PRO A 179 -10.24 19.64 15.93
C PRO A 179 -11.44 19.00 16.63
N ALA A 180 -11.90 19.63 17.71
CA ALA A 180 -13.04 19.26 18.55
C ALA A 180 -13.06 17.81 19.08
N ALA A 181 -12.45 17.57 20.24
CA ALA A 181 -12.87 16.66 21.32
C ALA A 181 -13.18 15.16 21.06
N ALA A 182 -13.13 14.64 19.83
CA ALA A 182 -13.58 13.27 19.53
C ALA A 182 -12.59 12.41 18.72
N VAL A 183 -11.47 12.98 18.25
CA VAL A 183 -10.51 12.21 17.45
C VAL A 183 -9.56 11.48 18.40
N GLY A 184 -9.81 10.17 18.57
CA GLY A 184 -8.96 9.29 19.39
C GLY A 184 -7.50 9.27 18.92
N ARG A 185 -6.62 8.77 19.79
CA ARG A 185 -5.17 8.63 19.53
C ARG A 185 -4.93 7.93 18.19
N PRO A 186 -3.92 8.37 17.38
CA PRO A 186 -3.56 7.66 16.17
C PRO A 186 -3.11 6.24 16.51
N TRP A 187 -3.66 5.25 15.79
CA TRP A 187 -3.37 3.82 15.96
C TRP A 187 -3.33 3.35 17.43
N PRO A 188 -4.48 3.33 18.14
CA PRO A 188 -4.52 2.96 19.56
C PRO A 188 -4.08 1.51 19.83
N ALA A 189 -4.05 0.66 18.80
CA ALA A 189 -3.63 -0.73 18.85
C ALA A 189 -2.15 -0.94 18.45
N LEU A 190 -1.39 0.12 18.15
CA LEU A 190 -0.01 0.03 17.70
C LEU A 190 0.89 -0.60 18.78
N ARG A 191 1.66 -1.63 18.39
CA ARG A 191 2.59 -2.40 19.24
C ARG A 191 4.00 -2.44 18.69
N THR A 192 4.17 -2.26 17.38
CA THR A 192 5.47 -2.32 16.71
C THR A 192 5.61 -1.09 15.84
N LEU A 193 6.69 -0.34 16.05
CA LEU A 193 7.08 0.80 15.23
C LEU A 193 8.51 0.55 14.75
N GLU A 194 8.65 0.21 13.48
CA GLU A 194 9.93 -0.01 12.82
C GLU A 194 10.24 1.25 12.00
N MET A 195 11.39 1.88 12.26
CA MET A 195 11.83 3.06 11.53
C MET A 195 13.20 2.80 10.92
N LEU A 196 13.24 2.86 9.59
CA LEU A 196 14.40 2.51 8.79
C LEU A 196 14.92 3.76 8.07
N GLY A 197 16.23 3.82 7.81
CA GLY A 197 16.84 4.92 7.05
C GLY A 197 16.72 6.30 7.73
N MET A 198 16.70 6.34 9.07
CA MET A 198 16.58 7.60 9.80
C MET A 198 17.87 8.42 9.72
N ASP A 199 17.74 9.72 9.52
CA ASP A 199 18.84 10.66 9.70
C ASP A 199 18.97 11.11 11.18
N VAL A 200 19.97 11.95 11.45
CA VAL A 200 20.27 12.47 12.80
C VAL A 200 19.10 13.30 13.36
N MET A 201 18.35 13.99 12.48
CA MET A 201 17.23 14.83 12.87
C MET A 201 16.03 13.96 13.30
N GLY A 202 15.69 12.94 12.51
CA GLY A 202 14.63 11.98 12.84
C GLY A 202 14.91 11.21 14.12
N ALA A 203 16.18 10.86 14.39
CA ALA A 203 16.57 10.26 15.67
C ALA A 203 16.32 11.20 16.86
N SER A 204 16.50 12.51 16.68
CA SER A 204 16.24 13.51 17.73
C SER A 204 14.75 13.65 18.02
N ASP A 205 13.91 13.66 16.99
CA ASP A 205 12.44 13.69 17.13
C ASP A 205 11.91 12.45 17.86
N LEU A 206 12.51 11.30 17.61
CA LEU A 206 12.18 10.07 18.34
C LEU A 206 12.68 10.05 19.77
N CYS A 207 13.89 10.54 20.01
CA CYS A 207 14.38 10.72 21.37
C CYS A 207 13.51 11.74 22.13
N TYR A 208 12.96 12.74 21.44
CA TYR A 208 12.00 13.67 22.00
C TYR A 208 10.68 12.97 22.33
N LEU A 209 10.13 12.15 21.42
CA LEU A 209 8.96 11.29 21.66
C LEU A 209 9.16 10.35 22.86
N ALA A 210 10.32 9.70 22.93
CA ALA A 210 10.72 8.82 24.02
C ALA A 210 11.23 9.57 25.25
N GLY A 211 11.47 10.87 25.18
CA GLY A 211 12.00 11.69 26.28
C GLY A 211 10.90 12.42 27.02
N MET A 212 9.97 13.02 26.25
CA MET A 212 8.74 13.60 26.75
C MET A 212 7.97 12.50 27.48
N ALA A 213 7.76 12.68 28.77
CA ALA A 213 6.82 11.93 29.58
C ALA A 213 5.53 12.76 29.68
N THR A 214 4.96 13.15 28.53
CA THR A 214 3.60 13.68 28.51
C THR A 214 2.63 12.50 28.48
N GLU A 215 1.42 12.65 29.01
CA GLU A 215 0.39 11.60 28.97
C GLU A 215 0.14 11.07 27.53
N ALA A 216 0.41 11.93 26.53
CA ALA A 216 0.30 11.64 25.11
C ALA A 216 1.43 10.74 24.55
N SER A 217 2.60 10.64 25.18
CA SER A 217 3.71 9.78 24.73
C SER A 217 3.95 8.58 25.65
N PHE A 218 3.40 8.60 26.87
CA PHE A 218 3.56 7.50 27.83
C PHE A 218 3.12 6.15 27.27
N TRP A 219 2.06 6.13 26.44
CA TRP A 219 1.56 4.90 25.82
C TRP A 219 2.54 4.28 24.81
N LEU A 220 3.36 5.10 24.12
CA LEU A 220 4.37 4.59 23.19
C LEU A 220 5.44 3.81 23.96
N LYS A 221 5.91 4.35 25.08
CA LYS A 221 6.93 3.71 25.92
C LYS A 221 6.49 2.36 26.49
N GLU A 222 5.22 2.24 26.88
CA GLU A 222 4.72 1.01 27.49
C GLU A 222 4.40 -0.10 26.47
N ARG A 223 4.16 0.24 25.21
CA ARG A 223 3.57 -0.70 24.24
C ARG A 223 4.37 -0.93 22.98
N VAL A 224 5.29 -0.04 22.64
CA VAL A 224 5.99 -0.08 21.35
C VAL A 224 7.42 -0.57 21.54
N GLU A 225 7.70 -1.76 21.01
CA GLU A 225 9.08 -2.20 20.81
C GLU A 225 9.67 -1.45 19.62
N VAL A 226 10.66 -0.58 19.89
CA VAL A 226 11.47 0.06 18.85
C VAL A 226 12.61 -0.89 18.48
N GLN A 227 12.53 -1.50 17.30
CA GLN A 227 13.58 -2.39 16.80
C GLN A 227 14.43 -1.64 15.76
N GLN A 228 15.75 -1.60 15.97
CA GLN A 228 16.69 -1.31 14.90
C GLN A 228 16.90 -2.59 14.10
N SER A 229 16.21 -2.70 12.97
CA SER A 229 16.31 -3.87 12.09
C SER A 229 17.36 -3.62 11.01
N GLY A 230 18.36 -4.51 10.97
CA GLY A 230 19.33 -4.57 9.87
C GLY A 230 18.61 -5.05 8.61
N SER A 231 18.66 -4.24 7.56
CA SER A 231 17.93 -4.40 6.30
C SER A 231 17.79 -5.85 5.82
N ARG A 232 16.55 -6.30 5.64
CA ARG A 232 16.20 -7.39 4.73
C ARG A 232 14.84 -7.11 4.12
N GLU A 233 14.80 -7.06 2.79
CA GLU A 233 13.57 -7.06 2.01
C GLU A 233 12.63 -8.16 2.51
N ARG A 234 11.47 -7.77 3.05
CA ARG A 234 10.43 -8.70 3.50
C ARG A 234 9.32 -8.75 2.46
N TRP A 235 9.55 -9.45 1.35
CA TRP A 235 8.49 -10.02 0.51
C TRP A 235 9.09 -11.17 -0.31
N PRO A 236 8.38 -12.29 -0.56
CA PRO A 236 8.96 -13.60 -0.80
C PRO A 236 10.13 -13.60 -1.79
N LEU A 237 11.26 -14.06 -1.27
CA LEU A 237 12.45 -14.45 -2.01
C LEU A 237 12.04 -15.37 -3.16
N GLY A 238 12.16 -14.88 -4.39
CA GLY A 238 11.84 -15.69 -5.56
C GLY A 238 12.15 -15.04 -6.89
N LEU A 239 12.15 -13.70 -6.97
CA LEU A 239 12.42 -13.00 -8.22
C LEU A 239 13.29 -11.77 -7.97
N GLY A 240 14.51 -11.97 -7.48
CA GLY A 240 15.58 -10.95 -7.48
C GLY A 240 15.97 -10.51 -8.89
N TYR A 241 14.98 -10.19 -9.71
CA TYR A 241 15.09 -9.61 -11.03
C TYR A 241 15.31 -8.12 -10.82
N HIS A 242 16.58 -7.77 -10.62
CA HIS A 242 17.07 -6.45 -10.97
C HIS A 242 16.81 -6.29 -12.47
N ASP A 243 15.85 -5.44 -12.85
CA ASP A 243 15.67 -5.08 -14.25
C ASP A 243 16.80 -4.12 -14.64
N PRO A 244 17.79 -4.53 -15.44
CA PRO A 244 18.91 -3.66 -15.80
C PRO A 244 18.47 -2.46 -16.65
N HIS A 245 17.23 -2.45 -17.16
CA HIS A 245 16.70 -1.33 -17.92
C HIS A 245 16.20 -0.17 -17.05
N TYR A 246 16.05 -0.35 -15.73
CA TYR A 246 15.65 0.73 -14.82
C TYR A 246 16.77 1.72 -14.48
N GLU A 247 18.04 1.33 -14.64
CA GLU A 247 19.19 2.22 -14.32
C GLU A 247 19.63 3.12 -15.48
N ALA A 248 18.94 3.06 -16.63
CA ALA A 248 19.39 3.70 -17.87
C ALA A 248 18.60 4.96 -18.29
N VAL A 249 17.80 5.57 -17.40
CA VAL A 249 17.00 6.79 -17.70
C VAL A 249 17.37 7.94 -16.78
#